data_AF-A0A8E8R788-F1
#
_entry.id   AF-A0A8E8R788-F1
#
_cell.length_a   1.000
_cell.length_b   1.000
_cell.length_c   1.000
_cell.angle_alpha   90.00
_cell.angle_beta   90.00
_cell.angle_gamma   90.00
#
_symmetry.space_group_name_H-M   'P 1'
#
loop_
_entity.id
_entity.type
_entity.pdbx_description
1 polymer ?
#
loop_
_entity_poly.entity_id
_entity_poly.type
_entity_poly.pdbx_seq_one_letter_code
_entity_poly.pdbx_strand_id
1 'polypeptide(L)'
;LDRLSDTVSARNTSGFREQVAAWLEKLSASAELRQQSFAVAADATESCEDRVALTWNNLRKTLLVHQASEGLFDNDTGALLSLGREMFRLEILEDIARDKVRTLHFVDEIEVYLAFQTMLAEKLQLSTAVKEMRFYGVSGVTANDLRTAEAMVRSREENEFTDWFSLWGPWHAVLKRTEADRWALAEEQKYEMLENEYPQRVADR
;
A
#
# COMPACT_ATOMS: atom_id res chain seq x y z
N LEU A 1 -9.99 14.74 -1.76
CA LEU A 1 -9.52 14.94 -3.15
C LEU A 1 -8.77 16.26 -3.28
N ASP A 2 -9.30 17.36 -2.76
CA ASP A 2 -8.65 18.69 -2.80
C ASP A 2 -7.20 18.66 -2.30
N ARG A 3 -6.96 18.04 -1.13
CA ARG A 3 -5.62 17.85 -0.58
C ARG A 3 -4.67 17.05 -1.48
N LEU A 4 -5.18 16.03 -2.17
CA LEU A 4 -4.40 15.24 -3.13
C LEU A 4 -4.06 16.11 -4.36
N SER A 5 -4.99 16.96 -4.79
CA SER A 5 -4.82 17.88 -5.92
C SER A 5 -3.92 19.08 -5.62
N ASP A 6 -3.77 19.44 -4.34
CA ASP A 6 -2.90 20.54 -3.90
C ASP A 6 -1.41 20.18 -3.89
N THR A 7 -1.10 18.88 -3.97
CA THR A 7 0.27 18.37 -4.08
C THR A 7 0.95 18.88 -5.36
N VAL A 8 2.24 19.18 -5.26
CA VAL A 8 3.07 19.61 -6.41
C VAL A 8 3.04 18.56 -7.51
N SER A 9 3.00 17.29 -7.12
CA SER A 9 2.86 16.14 -8.02
C SER A 9 1.52 16.13 -8.75
N ALA A 10 0.38 16.34 -8.09
CA ALA A 10 -0.91 16.40 -8.80
C ALA A 10 -1.00 17.59 -9.76
N ARG A 11 -0.33 18.72 -9.45
CA ARG A 11 -0.33 19.90 -10.32
C ARG A 11 0.58 19.73 -11.54
N ASN A 12 1.70 19.02 -11.41
CA ASN A 12 2.78 19.04 -12.40
C ASN A 12 3.10 17.68 -13.06
N THR A 13 2.57 16.57 -12.54
CA THR A 13 2.82 15.22 -13.03
C THR A 13 1.56 14.66 -13.70
N SER A 14 1.53 14.63 -15.03
CA SER A 14 0.38 14.13 -15.81
C SER A 14 0.05 12.67 -15.49
N GLY A 15 1.06 11.81 -15.36
CA GLY A 15 0.85 10.39 -15.08
C GLY A 15 0.20 10.12 -13.71
N PHE A 16 0.36 11.01 -12.73
CA PHE A 16 -0.31 10.88 -11.44
C PHE A 16 -1.80 11.20 -11.58
N ARG A 17 -2.14 12.26 -12.32
CA ARG A 17 -3.54 12.60 -12.62
C ARG A 17 -4.23 11.51 -13.42
N GLU A 18 -3.54 10.88 -14.37
CA GLU A 18 -4.05 9.75 -15.14
C GLU A 18 -4.34 8.54 -14.25
N GLN A 19 -3.45 8.22 -13.30
CA GLN A 19 -3.72 7.16 -12.32
C GLN A 19 -4.93 7.47 -11.44
N VAL A 20 -5.05 8.71 -10.95
CA VAL A 20 -6.21 9.13 -10.15
C VAL A 20 -7.49 9.08 -10.98
N ALA A 21 -7.46 9.51 -12.25
CA ALA A 21 -8.61 9.45 -13.15
C ALA A 21 -9.05 8.00 -13.43
N ALA A 22 -8.12 7.12 -13.79
CA ALA A 22 -8.40 5.70 -14.02
C ALA A 22 -8.93 5.01 -12.74
N TRP A 23 -8.46 5.44 -11.57
CA TRP A 23 -9.00 4.98 -10.29
C TRP A 23 -10.44 5.47 -10.06
N LEU A 24 -10.73 6.76 -10.32
CA LEU A 24 -12.09 7.32 -10.21
C LEU A 24 -13.09 6.64 -11.17
N GLU A 25 -12.65 6.26 -12.37
CA GLU A 25 -13.48 5.47 -13.30
C GLU A 25 -13.89 4.12 -12.68
N LYS A 26 -12.96 3.42 -12.02
CA LYS A 26 -13.26 2.16 -11.31
C LYS A 26 -14.26 2.37 -10.16
N LEU A 27 -14.14 3.48 -9.42
CA LEU A 27 -15.09 3.85 -8.37
C LEU A 27 -16.49 4.19 -8.92
N SER A 28 -16.56 4.68 -10.17
CA SER A 28 -17.86 4.93 -10.82
C SER A 28 -18.58 3.63 -11.15
N ALA A 29 -17.85 2.58 -11.53
CA ALA A 29 -18.38 1.29 -11.92
C ALA A 29 -18.87 0.43 -10.74
N SER A 30 -18.20 0.51 -9.58
CA SER A 30 -18.53 -0.32 -8.41
C SER A 30 -18.99 0.52 -7.21
N ALA A 31 -20.26 0.33 -6.81
CA ALA A 31 -20.84 1.01 -5.66
C ALA A 31 -20.20 0.56 -4.33
N GLU A 32 -19.85 -0.72 -4.22
CA GLU A 32 -19.17 -1.28 -3.05
C GLU A 32 -17.76 -0.71 -2.91
N LEU A 33 -16.97 -0.71 -4.00
CA LEU A 33 -15.63 -0.12 -4.02
C LEU A 33 -15.67 1.36 -3.64
N ARG A 34 -16.67 2.10 -4.13
CA ARG A 34 -16.87 3.50 -3.80
C ARG A 34 -17.14 3.69 -2.30
N GLN A 35 -18.02 2.88 -1.71
CA GLN A 35 -18.31 2.94 -0.28
C GLN A 35 -17.07 2.63 0.57
N GLN A 36 -16.34 1.57 0.23
CA GLN A 36 -15.11 1.19 0.94
C GLN A 36 -14.03 2.28 0.81
N SER A 37 -13.85 2.84 -0.39
CA SER A 37 -12.89 3.92 -0.63
C SER A 37 -13.23 5.19 0.16
N PHE A 38 -14.53 5.49 0.32
CA PHE A 38 -14.98 6.65 1.09
C PHE A 38 -14.74 6.45 2.59
N ALA A 39 -14.92 5.22 3.11
CA ALA A 39 -14.60 4.90 4.50
C ALA A 39 -13.10 5.09 4.79
N VAL A 40 -12.23 4.56 3.92
CA VAL A 40 -10.76 4.76 4.05
C VAL A 40 -10.38 6.23 4.00
N ALA A 41 -11.01 7.01 3.12
CA ALA A 41 -10.76 8.45 3.04
C ALA A 41 -11.29 9.22 4.27
N ALA A 42 -12.38 8.76 4.89
CA ALA A 42 -12.92 9.34 6.11
C ALA A 42 -11.95 9.12 7.29
N ASP A 43 -11.44 7.89 7.46
CA ASP A 43 -10.43 7.57 8.49
C ASP A 43 -9.17 8.43 8.35
N ALA A 44 -8.75 8.70 7.11
CA ALA A 44 -7.62 9.57 6.81
C ALA A 44 -7.86 11.06 7.14
N THR A 45 -9.12 11.50 7.17
CA THR A 45 -9.47 12.87 7.60
C THR A 45 -9.73 12.98 9.10
N GLU A 46 -10.12 11.88 9.75
CA GLU A 46 -10.42 11.82 11.18
C GLU A 46 -9.18 11.58 12.03
N SER A 47 -8.27 10.72 11.58
CA SER A 47 -6.90 10.72 12.09
C SER A 47 -6.27 12.04 11.66
N CYS A 48 -6.08 12.98 12.59
CA CYS A 48 -5.44 14.30 12.38
C CYS A 48 -3.98 14.24 11.87
N GLU A 49 -3.57 13.13 11.27
CA GLU A 49 -2.28 12.90 10.69
C GLU A 49 -2.41 13.16 9.18
N ASP A 50 -1.77 14.22 8.71
CA ASP A 50 -1.76 14.72 7.33
C ASP A 50 -1.16 13.72 6.31
N ARG A 51 -1.73 12.52 6.18
CA ARG A 51 -1.09 11.38 5.52
C ARG A 51 -1.72 11.06 4.17
N VAL A 52 -1.52 11.97 3.22
CA VAL A 52 -2.03 11.83 1.84
C VAL A 52 -1.41 10.60 1.13
N ALA A 53 -0.13 10.30 1.39
CA ALA A 53 0.57 9.15 0.81
C ALA A 53 0.02 7.81 1.33
N LEU A 54 -0.12 7.66 2.65
CA LEU A 54 -0.74 6.50 3.29
C LEU A 54 -2.17 6.28 2.77
N THR A 55 -2.95 7.35 2.68
CA THR A 55 -4.33 7.27 2.17
C THR A 55 -4.34 6.75 0.75
N TRP A 56 -3.46 7.25 -0.12
CA TRP A 56 -3.35 6.77 -1.49
C TRP A 56 -3.01 5.28 -1.56
N ASN A 57 -2.03 4.82 -0.78
CA ASN A 57 -1.67 3.41 -0.72
C ASN A 57 -2.82 2.54 -0.21
N ASN A 58 -3.53 2.99 0.83
CA ASN A 58 -4.70 2.30 1.38
C ASN A 58 -5.84 2.19 0.35
N LEU A 59 -6.13 3.26 -0.40
CA LEU A 59 -7.15 3.23 -1.46
C LEU A 59 -6.82 2.22 -2.57
N ARG A 60 -5.53 2.08 -2.92
CA ARG A 60 -5.10 1.06 -3.88
C ARG A 60 -5.20 -0.34 -3.31
N LYS A 61 -4.85 -0.52 -2.03
CA LYS A 61 -5.05 -1.78 -1.32
C LYS A 61 -6.52 -2.19 -1.31
N THR A 62 -7.44 -1.27 -1.04
CA THR A 62 -8.89 -1.51 -1.12
C THR A 62 -9.33 -1.92 -2.52
N LEU A 63 -8.81 -1.25 -3.57
CA LEU A 63 -9.08 -1.67 -4.95
C LEU A 63 -8.61 -3.11 -5.22
N LEU A 64 -7.41 -3.48 -4.77
CA LEU A 64 -6.88 -4.83 -4.95
C LEU A 64 -7.69 -5.88 -4.17
N VAL A 65 -8.14 -5.55 -2.96
CA VAL A 65 -9.05 -6.41 -2.17
C VAL A 65 -10.35 -6.63 -2.93
N HIS A 66 -10.92 -5.56 -3.49
CA HIS A 66 -12.15 -5.67 -4.28
C HIS A 66 -11.96 -6.55 -5.52
N GLN A 67 -10.90 -6.30 -6.30
CA GLN A 67 -10.58 -7.11 -7.48
C GLN A 67 -10.32 -8.59 -7.14
N ALA A 68 -9.65 -8.85 -6.01
CA ALA A 68 -9.45 -10.21 -5.51
C ALA A 68 -10.78 -10.86 -5.09
N SER A 69 -11.68 -10.11 -4.45
CA SER A 69 -13.00 -10.61 -4.05
C SER A 69 -13.91 -10.92 -5.24
N GLU A 70 -13.77 -10.18 -6.34
CA GLU A 70 -14.46 -10.44 -7.62
C GLU A 70 -13.88 -11.65 -8.39
N GLY A 71 -12.78 -12.24 -7.89
CA GLY A 71 -12.17 -13.44 -8.46
C GLY A 71 -11.17 -13.16 -9.59
N LEU A 72 -10.68 -11.93 -9.73
CA LEU A 72 -9.70 -11.57 -10.78
C LEU A 72 -8.42 -12.41 -10.72
N PHE A 73 -8.04 -12.88 -9.53
CA PHE A 73 -6.81 -13.61 -9.27
C PHE A 73 -7.01 -15.09 -8.96
N ASP A 74 -8.23 -15.64 -9.08
CA ASP A 74 -8.54 -17.03 -8.69
C ASP A 74 -7.66 -18.05 -9.47
N ASN A 75 -7.31 -17.74 -10.72
CA ASN A 75 -6.47 -18.58 -11.59
C ASN A 75 -5.07 -18.01 -11.84
N ASP A 76 -4.74 -16.85 -11.26
CA ASP A 76 -3.46 -16.15 -11.50
C ASP A 76 -2.85 -15.65 -10.19
N THR A 77 -2.43 -16.62 -9.37
CA THR A 77 -1.66 -16.36 -8.15
C THR A 77 -0.30 -15.73 -8.43
N GLY A 78 0.24 -15.90 -9.65
CA GLY A 78 1.49 -15.26 -10.07
C GLY A 78 1.35 -13.74 -10.15
N ALA A 79 0.28 -13.25 -10.79
CA ALA A 79 -0.03 -11.82 -10.83
C ALA A 79 -0.29 -11.26 -9.42
N LEU A 80 -1.02 -11.98 -8.57
CA LEU A 80 -1.26 -11.57 -7.19
C LEU A 80 0.03 -11.49 -6.36
N LEU A 81 0.93 -12.47 -6.52
CA LEU A 81 2.23 -12.46 -5.84
C LEU A 81 3.09 -11.28 -6.30
N SER A 82 3.12 -11.01 -7.62
CA SER A 82 3.86 -9.86 -8.16
C SER A 82 3.31 -8.53 -7.64
N LEU A 83 1.98 -8.39 -7.59
CA LEU A 83 1.31 -7.21 -7.02
C LEU A 83 1.56 -7.09 -5.52
N GLY A 84 1.53 -8.21 -4.79
CA GLY A 84 1.83 -8.25 -3.36
C GLY A 84 3.25 -7.77 -3.07
N ARG A 85 4.25 -8.24 -3.84
CA ARG A 85 5.64 -7.75 -3.74
C ARG A 85 5.74 -6.27 -4.02
N GLU A 86 5.06 -5.79 -5.05
CA GLU A 86 5.04 -4.37 -5.36
C GLU A 86 4.41 -3.54 -4.22
N MET A 87 3.27 -3.96 -3.69
CA MET A 87 2.60 -3.28 -2.57
C MET A 87 3.46 -3.29 -1.31
N PHE A 88 4.14 -4.39 -1.02
CA PHE A 88 5.08 -4.48 0.11
C PHE A 88 6.23 -3.47 -0.03
N ARG A 89 6.82 -3.35 -1.23
CA ARG A 89 7.86 -2.36 -1.51
C ARG A 89 7.33 -0.94 -1.31
N LEU A 90 6.11 -0.64 -1.76
CA LEU A 90 5.47 0.66 -1.60
C LEU A 90 5.20 1.00 -0.12
N GLU A 91 4.74 0.04 0.70
CA GLU A 91 4.54 0.24 2.13
C GLU A 91 5.87 0.57 2.84
N ILE A 92 6.97 -0.08 2.49
CA ILE A 92 8.30 0.25 3.04
C ILE A 92 8.78 1.63 2.57
N LEU A 93 8.56 1.98 1.30
CA LEU A 93 8.93 3.30 0.80
C LEU A 93 8.13 4.42 1.47
N GLU A 94 6.89 4.15 1.87
CA GLU A 94 6.10 5.06 2.68
C GLU A 94 6.71 5.27 4.07
N ASP A 95 7.08 4.19 4.76
CA ASP A 95 7.78 4.27 6.06
C ASP A 95 9.07 5.11 5.95
N ILE A 96 9.86 4.89 4.89
CA ILE A 96 11.09 5.63 4.61
C ILE A 96 10.80 7.10 4.35
N ALA A 97 9.79 7.39 3.53
CA ALA A 97 9.40 8.76 3.21
C ALA A 97 8.96 9.50 4.47
N ARG A 98 8.17 8.85 5.34
CA ARG A 98 7.74 9.39 6.63
C ARG A 98 8.92 9.72 7.53
N ASP A 99 9.89 8.82 7.65
CA ASP A 99 11.07 9.07 8.47
C ASP A 99 11.95 10.18 7.89
N LYS A 100 12.03 10.28 6.56
CA LYS A 100 12.75 11.36 5.89
C LYS A 100 12.08 12.71 6.09
N VAL A 101 10.76 12.79 5.99
CA VAL A 101 9.99 14.04 6.15
C VAL A 101 10.17 14.64 7.54
N ARG A 102 10.32 13.80 8.58
CA ARG A 102 10.65 14.28 9.93
C ARG A 102 11.99 15.02 10.02
N THR A 103 12.89 14.79 9.07
CA THR A 103 14.20 15.48 8.97
C THR A 103 14.16 16.72 8.09
N LEU A 104 13.08 16.93 7.33
CA LEU A 104 12.92 18.02 6.38
C LEU A 104 11.96 19.07 6.95
N HIS A 105 12.19 20.33 6.63
CA HIS A 105 11.27 21.42 6.95
C HIS A 105 10.55 21.85 5.67
N PHE A 106 9.24 22.04 5.73
CA PHE A 106 8.39 22.56 4.64
C PHE A 106 8.29 21.68 3.38
N VAL A 107 8.49 20.35 3.50
CA VAL A 107 8.29 19.40 2.40
C VAL A 107 7.12 18.47 2.73
N ASP A 108 6.19 18.32 1.79
CA ASP A 108 5.05 17.41 1.93
C ASP A 108 5.47 15.94 1.84
N GLU A 109 4.89 15.10 2.70
CA GLU A 109 5.21 13.67 2.77
C GLU A 109 5.02 12.94 1.45
N ILE A 110 3.93 13.26 0.77
CA ILE A 110 3.62 12.68 -0.54
C ILE A 110 4.64 13.04 -1.62
N GLU A 111 5.29 14.20 -1.55
CA GLU A 111 6.33 14.56 -2.53
C GLU A 111 7.61 13.77 -2.29
N VAL A 112 7.97 13.52 -1.04
CA VAL A 112 9.09 12.65 -0.67
C VAL A 112 8.81 11.21 -1.09
N TYR A 113 7.61 10.71 -0.80
CA TYR A 113 7.17 9.38 -1.19
C TYR A 113 7.17 9.19 -2.71
N LEU A 114 6.57 10.11 -3.47
CA LEU A 114 6.54 10.05 -4.93
C LEU A 114 7.92 10.16 -5.54
N ALA A 115 8.83 10.96 -4.94
CA ALA A 115 10.22 11.00 -5.37
C ALA A 115 10.91 9.63 -5.20
N PHE A 116 10.75 8.96 -4.05
CA PHE A 116 11.25 7.60 -3.88
C PHE A 116 10.62 6.62 -4.88
N GLN A 117 9.30 6.65 -5.03
CA GLN A 117 8.56 5.76 -5.92
C GLN A 117 9.01 5.91 -7.39
N THR A 118 9.13 7.15 -7.89
CA THR A 118 9.56 7.40 -9.27
C THR A 118 11.04 7.08 -9.47
N MET A 119 11.93 7.47 -8.55
CA MET A 119 13.37 7.27 -8.71
C MET A 119 13.81 5.81 -8.51
N LEU A 120 13.06 5.03 -7.71
CA LEU A 120 13.29 3.61 -7.50
C LEU A 120 12.40 2.73 -8.39
N ALA A 121 11.60 3.32 -9.27
CA ALA A 121 10.68 2.59 -10.15
C ALA A 121 11.35 1.46 -10.93
N GLU A 122 12.46 1.76 -11.62
CA GLU A 122 13.19 0.76 -12.41
C GLU A 122 13.91 -0.25 -11.51
N LYS A 123 14.51 0.23 -10.41
CA LYS A 123 15.33 -0.59 -9.50
C LYS A 123 14.51 -1.60 -8.70
N LEU A 124 13.32 -1.19 -8.28
CA LEU A 124 12.37 -1.98 -7.48
C LEU A 124 11.21 -2.53 -8.32
N GLN A 125 11.25 -2.37 -9.64
CA GLN A 125 10.24 -2.87 -10.59
C GLN A 125 8.81 -2.44 -10.20
N LEU A 126 8.64 -1.16 -9.86
CA LEU A 126 7.35 -0.60 -9.48
C LEU A 126 6.57 -0.27 -10.76
N SER A 127 5.71 -1.19 -11.19
CA SER A 127 4.85 -1.02 -12.37
C SER A 127 3.88 0.14 -12.24
N THR A 128 3.56 0.49 -11.00
CA THR A 128 2.64 1.54 -10.62
C THR A 128 3.30 2.88 -10.34
N ALA A 129 4.61 3.00 -10.45
CA ALA A 129 5.29 4.27 -10.32
C ALA A 129 4.97 5.19 -11.51
N VAL A 130 4.78 6.47 -11.22
CA VAL A 130 4.65 7.47 -12.26
C VAL A 130 6.03 7.74 -12.86
N LYS A 131 6.18 7.53 -14.18
CA LYS A 131 7.48 7.53 -14.87
C LYS A 131 8.18 8.88 -14.96
N GLU A 132 7.45 9.99 -14.82
CA GLU A 132 8.03 11.32 -14.92
C GLU A 132 7.57 12.20 -13.76
N MET A 133 8.49 12.59 -12.87
CA MET A 133 8.26 13.64 -11.89
C MET A 133 9.14 14.83 -12.25
N ARG A 134 8.55 15.93 -12.72
CA ARG A 134 9.29 17.07 -13.31
C ARG A 134 10.12 17.87 -12.28
N PHE A 135 9.99 17.59 -10.99
CA PHE A 135 10.61 18.37 -9.90
C PHE A 135 11.28 17.51 -8.81
N TYR A 136 12.19 16.62 -9.20
CA TYR A 136 13.03 15.84 -8.28
C TYR A 136 13.79 16.72 -7.25
N GLY A 137 14.11 17.97 -7.58
CA GLY A 137 14.91 18.85 -6.73
C GLY A 137 14.20 19.40 -5.49
N VAL A 138 12.87 19.22 -5.37
CA VAL A 138 12.06 19.83 -4.28
C VAL A 138 11.81 18.84 -3.13
N SER A 139 12.01 17.55 -3.34
CA SER A 139 11.72 16.51 -2.34
C SER A 139 12.80 16.35 -1.25
N GLY A 140 13.98 16.97 -1.40
CA GLY A 140 15.08 16.82 -0.45
C GLY A 140 15.69 15.41 -0.39
N VAL A 141 15.35 14.54 -1.34
CA VAL A 141 15.87 13.17 -1.45
C VAL A 141 17.22 13.19 -2.15
N THR A 142 18.26 12.68 -1.46
CA THR A 142 19.62 12.60 -2.02
C THR A 142 19.88 11.27 -2.70
N ALA A 143 20.91 11.21 -3.55
CA ALA A 143 21.36 9.95 -4.15
C ALA A 143 21.77 8.90 -3.11
N ASN A 144 22.21 9.33 -1.92
CA ASN A 144 22.52 8.39 -0.83
C ASN A 144 21.25 7.82 -0.22
N ASP A 145 20.24 8.66 0.03
CA ASP A 145 18.94 8.21 0.54
C ASP A 145 18.32 7.14 -0.37
N LEU A 146 18.40 7.32 -1.70
CA LEU A 146 17.88 6.34 -2.66
C LEU A 146 18.59 4.99 -2.56
N ARG A 147 19.93 4.97 -2.42
CA ARG A 147 20.67 3.71 -2.26
C ARG A 147 20.34 3.02 -0.95
N THR A 148 20.23 3.79 0.14
CA THR A 148 19.84 3.27 1.44
C THR A 148 18.42 2.72 1.42
N ALA A 149 17.48 3.44 0.80
CA ALA A 149 16.10 3.00 0.63
C ALA A 149 16.01 1.72 -0.20
N GLU A 150 16.72 1.64 -1.33
CA GLU A 150 16.79 0.43 -2.16
C GLU A 150 17.29 -0.78 -1.35
N ALA A 151 18.39 -0.61 -0.62
CA ALA A 151 18.96 -1.68 0.19
C ALA A 151 18.01 -2.14 1.31
N MET A 152 17.34 -1.19 1.96
CA MET A 152 16.41 -1.49 3.06
C MET A 152 15.17 -2.21 2.55
N VAL A 153 14.60 -1.79 1.41
CA VAL A 153 13.47 -2.48 0.78
C VAL A 153 13.84 -3.92 0.44
N ARG A 154 14.99 -4.14 -0.20
CA ARG A 154 15.45 -5.50 -0.55
C ARG A 154 15.65 -6.37 0.68
N SER A 155 16.26 -5.82 1.73
CA SER A 155 16.52 -6.54 2.98
C SER A 155 15.21 -6.92 3.70
N ARG A 156 14.25 -6.00 3.80
CA ARG A 156 12.95 -6.32 4.40
C ARG A 156 12.14 -7.28 3.54
N GLU A 157 12.22 -7.19 2.21
CA GLU A 157 11.51 -8.12 1.32
C GLU A 157 12.04 -9.55 1.45
N GLU A 158 13.33 -9.73 1.71
CA GLU A 158 13.89 -11.07 1.95
C GLU A 158 13.42 -11.68 3.27
N ASN A 159 13.26 -10.87 4.32
CA ASN A 159 13.03 -11.37 5.68
C ASN A 159 11.55 -11.35 6.12
N GLU A 160 10.77 -10.39 5.65
CA GLU A 160 9.43 -10.09 6.21
C GLU A 160 8.29 -10.33 5.21
N PHE A 161 8.60 -10.43 3.90
CA PHE A 161 7.58 -10.48 2.86
C PHE A 161 6.62 -11.67 3.02
N THR A 162 7.13 -12.85 3.40
CA THR A 162 6.31 -14.06 3.53
C THR A 162 5.25 -13.91 4.63
N ASP A 163 5.64 -13.36 5.77
CA ASP A 163 4.74 -13.13 6.90
C ASP A 163 3.73 -12.02 6.55
N TRP A 164 4.21 -10.94 5.93
CA TRP A 164 3.35 -9.85 5.46
C TRP A 164 2.31 -10.34 4.45
N PHE A 165 2.73 -11.14 3.45
CA PHE A 165 1.84 -11.66 2.41
C PHE A 165 0.78 -12.60 3.00
N SER A 166 1.16 -13.40 4.00
CA SER A 166 0.24 -14.28 4.72
C SER A 166 -0.84 -13.53 5.49
N LEU A 167 -0.60 -12.26 5.86
CA LEU A 167 -1.56 -11.38 6.52
C LEU A 167 -2.25 -10.39 5.56
N TRP A 168 -1.93 -10.47 4.26
CA TRP A 168 -2.38 -9.48 3.29
C TRP A 168 -3.85 -9.71 2.88
N GLY A 169 -4.67 -8.66 2.97
CA GLY A 169 -6.12 -8.75 2.73
C GLY A 169 -6.55 -9.35 1.39
N PRO A 170 -5.97 -8.94 0.23
CA PRO A 170 -6.26 -9.55 -1.07
C PRO A 170 -5.93 -11.04 -1.11
N TRP A 171 -4.87 -11.48 -0.44
CA TRP A 171 -4.52 -12.90 -0.35
C TRP A 171 -5.59 -13.69 0.43
N HIS A 172 -6.07 -13.15 1.56
CA HIS A 172 -7.20 -13.75 2.29
C HIS A 172 -8.48 -13.80 1.44
N ALA A 173 -8.76 -12.76 0.65
CA ALA A 173 -9.92 -12.75 -0.23
C ALA A 173 -9.88 -13.87 -1.28
N VAL A 174 -8.70 -14.15 -1.86
CA VAL A 174 -8.51 -15.29 -2.76
C VAL A 174 -8.64 -16.61 -2.02
N LEU A 175 -7.97 -16.78 -0.87
CA LEU A 175 -8.02 -18.02 -0.09
C LEU A 175 -9.45 -18.40 0.33
N LYS A 176 -10.27 -17.42 0.72
CA LYS A 176 -11.69 -17.65 1.06
C LYS A 176 -12.51 -18.20 -0.12
N ARG A 177 -12.10 -17.91 -1.35
CA ARG A 177 -12.78 -18.33 -2.57
C ARG A 177 -12.25 -19.66 -3.10
N THR A 178 -10.94 -19.84 -3.11
CA THR A 178 -10.28 -21.00 -3.72
C THR A 178 -10.11 -22.16 -2.75
N GLU A 179 -9.86 -21.89 -1.47
CA GLU A 179 -9.49 -22.87 -0.44
C GLU A 179 -10.38 -22.70 0.81
N ALA A 180 -11.70 -22.60 0.61
CA ALA A 180 -12.67 -22.28 1.66
C ALA A 180 -12.61 -23.22 2.88
N ASP A 181 -12.44 -24.52 2.66
CA ASP A 181 -12.39 -25.52 3.74
C ASP A 181 -11.15 -25.31 4.64
N ARG A 182 -10.00 -25.03 4.03
CA ARG A 182 -8.76 -24.75 4.77
C ARG A 182 -8.82 -23.41 5.49
N TRP A 183 -9.46 -22.42 4.87
CA TRP A 183 -9.71 -21.13 5.51
C TRP A 183 -10.60 -21.27 6.75
N ALA A 184 -11.68 -22.06 6.66
CA ALA A 184 -12.57 -22.31 7.78
C ALA A 184 -11.84 -23.00 8.93
N LEU A 185 -11.01 -24.01 8.63
CA LEU A 185 -10.19 -24.69 9.63
C LEU A 185 -9.21 -23.72 10.33
N ALA A 186 -8.57 -22.82 9.58
CA ALA A 186 -7.66 -21.83 10.15
C ALA A 186 -8.39 -20.83 11.07
N GLU A 187 -9.61 -20.43 10.72
CA GLU A 187 -10.46 -19.59 11.59
C GLU A 187 -10.88 -20.33 12.86
N GLU A 188 -11.28 -21.60 12.77
CA GLU A 188 -11.61 -22.43 13.93
C GLU A 188 -10.43 -22.55 14.90
N GLN A 189 -9.23 -22.85 14.39
CA GLN A 189 -8.00 -22.91 15.19
C GLN A 189 -7.69 -21.57 15.87
N LYS A 190 -7.92 -20.45 15.19
CA LYS A 190 -7.75 -19.11 15.77
C LYS A 190 -8.70 -18.88 16.94
N TYR A 191 -9.97 -19.27 16.82
CA TYR A 191 -10.94 -19.17 17.92
C TYR A 191 -10.56 -20.09 19.09
N GLU A 192 -10.13 -21.32 18.82
CA GLU A 192 -9.69 -22.26 19.84
C GLU A 192 -8.48 -21.73 20.63
N MET A 193 -7.49 -21.16 19.95
CA MET A 193 -6.35 -20.51 20.61
C MET A 193 -6.77 -19.29 21.43
N LEU A 194 -7.74 -18.51 20.95
CA LEU A 194 -8.25 -17.33 21.65
C LEU A 194 -9.01 -17.71 22.93
N GLU A 195 -9.75 -18.81 22.93
CA GLU A 195 -10.45 -19.29 24.11
C GLU A 195 -9.51 -19.97 25.12
N ASN A 196 -8.58 -20.81 24.64
CA ASN A 196 -7.83 -21.72 25.51
C ASN A 196 -6.44 -21.22 25.90
N GLU A 197 -5.71 -20.58 24.98
CA GLU A 197 -4.30 -20.24 25.18
C GLU A 197 -4.06 -18.74 25.41
N TYR A 198 -4.91 -17.89 24.85
CA TYR A 198 -4.72 -16.44 24.91
C TYR A 198 -4.67 -15.88 26.36
N PRO A 199 -5.55 -16.28 27.30
CA PRO A 199 -5.49 -15.79 28.68
C PRO A 199 -4.15 -16.12 29.35
N GLN A 200 -3.64 -17.33 29.13
CA GLN A 200 -2.38 -17.79 29.70
C GLN A 200 -1.18 -17.08 29.05
N ARG A 201 -1.16 -16.97 27.72
CA ARG A 201 -0.08 -16.31 26.97
C ARG A 201 0.05 -14.81 27.27
N VAL A 202 -1.05 -14.15 27.65
CA VAL A 202 -1.03 -12.75 28.10
C VAL A 202 -0.57 -12.64 29.54
N ALA A 203 -0.92 -13.58 30.41
CA ALA A 203 -0.47 -13.61 31.81
C ALA A 203 1.03 -13.91 31.95
N ASP A 204 1.61 -14.68 31.02
CA ASP A 204 3.03 -15.05 31.00
C ASP A 204 3.94 -13.99 30.34
N ARG A 205 3.39 -12.83 29.95
CA ARG A 205 4.11 -11.71 29.31
C ARG A 205 4.41 -10.58 30.29
#